data_AF-A0A914IK61-F1
#
_entry.id   AF-A0A914IK61-F1
#
_cell.length_a   1.000
_cell.length_b   1.000
_cell.length_c   1.000
_cell.angle_alpha   90.00
_cell.angle_beta   90.00
_cell.angle_gamma   90.00
#
_symmetry.space_group_name_H-M   'P 1'
#
loop_
_entity.id
_entity.type
_entity.pdbx_description
1 polymer ?
#
loop_
_entity_poly.entity_id
_entity_poly.type
_entity_poly.pdbx_seq_one_letter_code
_entity_poly.pdbx_strand_id
1 'polypeptide(L)'
;MTGKSPEEQAKIFITMIELEDEIMGAKGVFGADVVDKKLEMLKTAMKDLPGSCDLYLYKVDLIFKRYGMMENHVTKAWGEAISKFPNNLNLWRKYLTFYRSLEVNFDCVIYEEKHINLCVTKLGGIISGQLISHPKLPGTEDFIVDVIISSATMAIESGRIHKMITLIQLYIEFYLMRPKTTAKFDNLVNRFEEYWNMNVLKPGFEKS
;
A
#
# COMPACT_ATOMS: atom_id res chain seq x y z
N MET A 1 -27.51 -3.54 22.47
CA MET A 1 -26.96 -3.48 21.09
C MET A 1 -25.96 -4.62 20.95
N THR A 2 -26.04 -5.33 19.83
CA THR A 2 -25.76 -6.75 19.64
C THR A 2 -24.29 -7.17 19.84
N GLY A 3 -24.06 -8.33 20.47
CA GLY A 3 -22.73 -8.97 20.63
C GLY A 3 -22.10 -9.51 19.34
N LYS A 4 -22.23 -8.76 18.24
CA LYS A 4 -21.62 -9.04 16.94
C LYS A 4 -20.23 -8.40 16.88
N SER A 5 -19.28 -9.05 16.20
CA SER A 5 -17.93 -8.54 16.07
C SER A 5 -17.91 -7.20 15.29
N PRO A 6 -16.90 -6.33 15.48
CA PRO A 6 -16.75 -5.11 14.69
C PRO A 6 -16.77 -5.35 13.18
N GLU A 7 -16.21 -6.47 12.71
CA GLU A 7 -16.21 -6.85 11.29
C GLU A 7 -17.63 -7.19 10.79
N GLU A 8 -18.41 -7.91 11.59
CA GLU A 8 -19.81 -8.22 11.26
C GLU A 8 -20.66 -6.95 11.22
N GLN A 9 -20.42 -6.02 12.14
CA GLN A 9 -21.11 -4.72 12.14
C GLN A 9 -20.76 -3.90 10.89
N ALA A 10 -19.49 -3.87 10.49
CA ALA A 10 -19.06 -3.21 9.26
C ALA A 10 -19.73 -3.81 8.02
N LYS A 11 -19.79 -5.14 7.92
CA LYS A 11 -20.49 -5.83 6.82
C LYS A 11 -21.97 -5.47 6.77
N ILE A 12 -22.66 -5.44 7.91
CA ILE A 12 -24.07 -5.04 7.98
C ILE A 12 -24.25 -3.61 7.45
N PHE A 13 -23.40 -2.67 7.88
CA PHE A 13 -23.46 -1.29 7.36
C PHE A 13 -23.24 -1.24 5.85
N ILE A 14 -22.23 -1.95 5.34
CA ILE A 14 -21.95 -2.00 3.89
C ILE A 14 -23.15 -2.57 3.13
N THR A 15 -23.70 -3.70 3.57
CA THR A 15 -24.88 -4.31 2.94
C THR A 15 -26.10 -3.37 2.97
N MET A 16 -26.34 -2.67 4.09
CA MET A 16 -27.41 -1.67 4.16
C MET A 16 -27.21 -0.52 3.17
N ILE A 17 -25.96 -0.07 2.98
CA ILE A 17 -25.63 0.99 2.02
C ILE A 17 -25.78 0.46 0.58
N GLU A 18 -25.45 -0.80 0.31
CA GLU A 18 -25.59 -1.41 -1.01
C GLU A 18 -27.05 -1.49 -1.46
N LEU A 19 -27.97 -1.85 -0.56
CA LEU A 19 -29.42 -1.88 -0.81
C LEU A 19 -30.01 -0.52 -1.25
N GLU A 20 -29.30 0.58 -0.99
CA GLU A 20 -29.74 1.91 -1.44
C GLU A 20 -29.78 2.01 -2.98
N ASP A 21 -29.03 1.18 -3.73
CA ASP A 21 -29.15 1.12 -5.20
C ASP A 21 -30.56 0.68 -5.62
N GLU A 22 -31.12 -0.34 -4.96
CA GLU A 22 -32.46 -0.87 -5.27
C GLU A 22 -33.55 0.13 -4.86
N ILE A 23 -33.42 0.70 -3.67
CA ILE A 23 -34.38 1.66 -3.11
C ILE A 23 -34.44 2.93 -3.97
N MET A 24 -33.27 3.45 -4.37
CA MET A 24 -33.18 4.67 -5.16
C MET A 24 -33.55 4.41 -6.63
N GLY A 25 -33.19 3.25 -7.16
CA GLY A 25 -33.63 2.81 -8.48
C GLY A 25 -35.16 2.71 -8.58
N ALA A 26 -35.83 2.18 -7.55
CA ALA A 26 -37.30 2.14 -7.47
C ALA A 26 -37.93 3.56 -7.40
N LYS A 27 -37.18 4.56 -6.92
CA LYS A 27 -37.58 5.98 -6.88
C LYS A 27 -37.18 6.76 -8.14
N GLY A 28 -36.57 6.10 -9.12
CA GLY A 28 -36.11 6.73 -10.36
C GLY A 28 -34.84 7.59 -10.21
N VAL A 29 -34.08 7.43 -9.13
CA VAL A 29 -32.81 8.15 -8.90
C VAL A 29 -31.64 7.22 -9.22
N PHE A 30 -30.69 7.71 -10.02
CA PHE A 30 -29.59 6.91 -10.56
C PHE A 30 -28.26 7.67 -10.57
N GLY A 31 -27.16 6.93 -10.74
CA GLY A 31 -25.85 7.52 -10.98
C GLY A 31 -25.30 8.28 -9.77
N ALA A 32 -24.81 9.50 -10.01
CA ALA A 32 -24.08 10.30 -9.02
C ALA A 32 -24.87 10.53 -7.72
N ASP A 33 -26.17 10.79 -7.82
CA ASP A 33 -27.03 11.10 -6.66
C ASP A 33 -27.14 9.91 -5.69
N VAL A 34 -27.13 8.69 -6.23
CA VAL A 34 -27.13 7.46 -5.42
C VAL A 34 -25.80 7.33 -4.69
N VAL A 35 -24.68 7.59 -5.36
CA VAL A 35 -23.35 7.50 -4.75
C VAL A 35 -23.18 8.56 -3.65
N ASP A 36 -23.66 9.80 -3.87
CA ASP A 36 -23.60 10.87 -2.88
C ASP A 36 -24.41 10.51 -1.62
N LYS A 37 -25.59 9.89 -1.81
CA LYS A 37 -26.40 9.38 -0.68
C LYS A 37 -25.67 8.27 0.09
N LYS A 38 -25.06 7.32 -0.62
CA LYS A 38 -24.26 6.24 -0.02
C LYS A 38 -23.08 6.77 0.78
N LEU A 39 -22.40 7.81 0.28
CA LEU A 39 -21.32 8.48 1.00
C LEU A 39 -21.81 9.13 2.31
N GLU A 40 -22.99 9.74 2.33
CA GLU A 40 -23.56 10.29 3.58
C GLU A 40 -23.91 9.20 4.60
N MET A 41 -24.50 8.10 4.15
CA MET A 41 -24.76 6.94 5.03
C MET A 41 -23.47 6.35 5.59
N LEU A 42 -22.45 6.23 4.74
CA LEU A 42 -21.13 5.72 5.12
C LEU A 42 -20.46 6.64 6.15
N LYS A 43 -20.56 7.96 6.01
CA LYS A 43 -20.05 8.92 7.02
C LYS A 43 -20.67 8.68 8.40
N THR A 44 -21.96 8.34 8.46
CA THR A 44 -22.63 7.98 9.71
C THR A 44 -22.10 6.66 10.25
N ALA A 45 -22.03 5.62 9.42
CA ALA A 45 -21.47 4.32 9.83
C ALA A 45 -20.02 4.41 10.33
N MET A 46 -19.20 5.26 9.72
CA MET A 46 -17.81 5.50 10.14
C MET A 46 -17.72 6.26 11.48
N LYS A 47 -18.71 7.08 11.84
CA LYS A 47 -18.78 7.70 13.17
C LYS A 47 -19.10 6.65 14.25
N ASP A 48 -19.98 5.71 13.93
CA ASP A 48 -20.37 4.63 14.85
C ASP A 48 -19.28 3.56 14.97
N LEU A 49 -18.55 3.28 13.89
CA LEU A 49 -17.50 2.26 13.83
C LEU A 49 -16.19 2.79 13.21
N PRO A 50 -15.48 3.72 13.87
CA PRO A 50 -14.28 4.37 13.32
C PRO A 50 -13.06 3.45 13.19
N GLY A 51 -13.10 2.27 13.82
CA GLY A 51 -12.02 1.27 13.79
C GLY A 51 -12.11 0.29 12.62
N SER A 52 -13.13 0.38 11.76
CA SER A 52 -13.29 -0.58 10.66
C SER A 52 -12.54 -0.15 9.41
N CYS A 53 -11.49 -0.90 9.05
CA CYS A 53 -10.77 -0.69 7.79
C CYS A 53 -11.67 -0.92 6.56
N ASP A 54 -12.65 -1.82 6.66
CA ASP A 54 -13.54 -2.15 5.54
C ASP A 54 -14.44 -0.96 5.15
N LEU A 55 -14.88 -0.15 6.12
CA LEU A 55 -15.66 1.06 5.82
C LEU A 55 -14.82 2.10 5.06
N TYR A 56 -13.53 2.23 5.39
CA TYR A 56 -12.62 3.13 4.68
C TYR A 56 -12.28 2.63 3.27
N LEU A 57 -12.12 1.33 3.10
CA LEU A 57 -11.96 0.71 1.78
C LEU A 57 -13.21 0.95 0.91
N TYR A 58 -14.40 0.73 1.47
CA TYR A 58 -15.65 1.01 0.78
C TYR A 58 -15.82 2.50 0.42
N LYS A 59 -15.36 3.40 1.31
CA LYS A 59 -15.32 4.85 1.03
C LYS A 59 -14.47 5.17 -0.19
N VAL A 60 -13.28 4.57 -0.31
CA VAL A 60 -12.42 4.74 -1.48
C VAL A 60 -13.13 4.29 -2.75
N ASP A 61 -13.78 3.12 -2.71
CA ASP A 61 -14.50 2.58 -3.87
C ASP A 61 -15.65 3.50 -4.31
N LEU A 62 -16.44 4.04 -3.36
CA LEU A 62 -17.49 5.01 -3.67
C LEU A 62 -16.93 6.33 -4.21
N ILE A 63 -15.83 6.83 -3.65
CA ILE A 63 -15.17 8.05 -4.14
C ILE A 63 -14.65 7.85 -5.57
N PHE A 64 -14.05 6.70 -5.86
CA PHE A 64 -13.61 6.35 -7.21
C PHE A 64 -14.80 6.24 -8.17
N LYS A 65 -15.91 5.60 -7.77
CA LYS A 65 -17.15 5.56 -8.57
C LYS A 65 -17.72 6.96 -8.85
N ARG A 66 -17.62 7.88 -7.89
CA ARG A 66 -18.18 9.23 -8.00
C ARG A 66 -17.35 10.19 -8.86
N TYR A 67 -16.04 10.16 -8.68
CA TYR A 67 -15.13 11.17 -9.20
C TYR A 67 -14.07 10.60 -10.16
N GLY A 68 -13.99 9.28 -10.32
CA GLY A 68 -12.88 8.64 -11.03
C GLY A 68 -11.53 9.04 -10.43
N MET A 69 -10.52 9.21 -11.29
CA MET A 69 -9.20 9.70 -10.89
C MET A 69 -9.08 11.24 -10.86
N MET A 70 -10.19 11.98 -10.95
CA MET A 70 -10.18 13.44 -11.00
C MET A 70 -9.87 14.08 -9.64
N GLU A 71 -9.21 15.25 -9.68
CA GLU A 71 -9.05 16.17 -8.53
C GLU A 71 -8.51 15.56 -7.22
N ASN A 72 -7.66 14.52 -7.32
CA ASN A 72 -7.00 13.88 -6.17
C ASN A 72 -7.95 13.34 -5.08
N HIS A 73 -9.26 13.23 -5.33
CA HIS A 73 -10.23 12.75 -4.33
C HIS A 73 -9.90 11.33 -3.87
N VAL A 74 -9.60 10.44 -4.81
CA VAL A 74 -9.20 9.05 -4.55
C VAL A 74 -7.88 8.99 -3.80
N THR A 75 -6.89 9.79 -4.19
CA THR A 75 -5.59 9.87 -3.51
C THR A 75 -5.76 10.33 -2.05
N LYS A 76 -6.64 11.31 -1.79
CA LYS A 76 -6.96 11.75 -0.42
C LYS A 76 -7.65 10.66 0.38
N ALA A 77 -8.60 9.95 -0.21
CA ALA A 77 -9.32 8.85 0.44
C ALA A 77 -8.37 7.70 0.82
N TRP A 78 -7.47 7.32 -0.09
CA TRP A 78 -6.41 6.35 0.21
C TRP A 78 -5.45 6.85 1.29
N GLY A 79 -5.04 8.13 1.23
CA GLY A 79 -4.18 8.73 2.24
C GLY A 79 -4.79 8.71 3.64
N GLU A 80 -6.09 8.98 3.74
CA GLU A 80 -6.84 8.88 5.00
C GLU A 80 -6.88 7.44 5.53
N ALA A 81 -7.20 6.46 4.67
CA ALA A 81 -7.23 5.05 5.04
C ALA A 81 -5.84 4.54 5.49
N ILE A 82 -4.79 4.85 4.73
CA ILE A 82 -3.40 4.48 5.05
C ILE A 82 -2.94 5.11 6.35
N SER A 83 -3.30 6.37 6.60
CA SER A 83 -2.93 7.05 7.83
C SER A 83 -3.59 6.41 9.05
N LYS A 84 -4.81 5.91 8.89
CA LYS A 84 -5.60 5.29 9.95
C LYS A 84 -5.25 3.82 10.21
N PHE A 85 -4.92 3.06 9.17
CA PHE A 85 -4.62 1.62 9.26
C PHE A 85 -3.30 1.24 8.58
N PRO A 86 -2.17 1.88 8.94
CA PRO A 86 -0.89 1.70 8.26
C PRO A 86 -0.32 0.28 8.40
N ASN A 87 -0.76 -0.50 9.40
CA ASN A 87 -0.34 -1.88 9.64
C ASN A 87 -1.27 -2.93 9.02
N ASN A 88 -2.40 -2.53 8.41
CA ASN A 88 -3.36 -3.47 7.84
C ASN A 88 -2.90 -3.97 6.46
N LEU A 89 -2.57 -5.26 6.36
CA LEU A 89 -2.03 -5.84 5.12
C LEU A 89 -3.08 -5.94 4.00
N ASN A 90 -4.36 -6.12 4.34
CA ASN A 90 -5.44 -6.17 3.35
C ASN A 90 -5.65 -4.80 2.70
N LEU A 91 -5.52 -3.71 3.47
CA LEU A 91 -5.54 -2.34 2.95
C LEU A 91 -4.44 -2.16 1.90
N TRP A 92 -3.20 -2.50 2.24
CA TRP A 92 -2.07 -2.37 1.31
C TRP A 92 -2.24 -3.23 0.07
N ARG A 93 -2.75 -4.45 0.21
CA ARG A 93 -3.04 -5.33 -0.93
C ARG A 93 -4.03 -4.66 -1.89
N LYS A 94 -5.16 -4.16 -1.37
CA LYS A 94 -6.16 -3.45 -2.19
C LYS A 94 -5.61 -2.17 -2.79
N TYR A 95 -4.82 -1.40 -2.06
CA TYR A 95 -4.16 -0.19 -2.55
C TYR A 95 -3.23 -0.48 -3.73
N LEU A 96 -2.33 -1.44 -3.57
CA LEU A 96 -1.36 -1.81 -4.60
C LEU A 96 -2.06 -2.40 -5.82
N THR A 97 -3.06 -3.26 -5.63
CA THR A 97 -3.88 -3.80 -6.73
C THR A 97 -4.65 -2.70 -7.46
N PHE A 98 -5.27 -1.78 -6.72
CA PHE A 98 -6.02 -0.65 -7.29
C PHE A 98 -5.13 0.16 -8.22
N TYR A 99 -4.01 0.67 -7.73
CA TYR A 99 -3.11 1.47 -8.57
C TYR A 99 -2.47 0.65 -9.69
N ARG A 100 -2.17 -0.64 -9.49
CA ARG A 100 -1.67 -1.48 -10.59
C ARG A 100 -2.69 -1.66 -11.70
N SER A 101 -3.98 -1.73 -11.36
CA SER A 101 -5.07 -1.93 -12.31
C SER A 101 -5.46 -0.68 -13.10
N LEU A 102 -5.01 0.50 -12.68
CA LEU A 102 -5.30 1.74 -13.39
C LEU A 102 -4.52 1.77 -14.71
N GLU A 103 -5.24 1.90 -15.83
CA GLU A 103 -4.68 2.04 -17.18
C GLU A 103 -3.69 3.22 -17.27
N VAL A 104 -3.81 4.23 -16.40
CA VAL A 104 -2.91 5.39 -16.37
C VAL A 104 -1.48 5.05 -15.89
N ASN A 105 -1.27 3.87 -15.31
CA ASN A 105 0.02 3.40 -14.79
C ASN A 105 0.81 2.51 -15.78
N PHE A 106 0.67 2.72 -17.09
CA PHE A 106 1.59 2.13 -18.10
C PHE A 106 3.07 2.39 -17.76
N ASP A 107 3.35 3.45 -16.99
CA ASP A 107 4.66 3.67 -16.42
C ASP A 107 4.87 2.85 -15.13
N CYS A 108 5.46 1.66 -15.32
CA CYS A 108 5.88 0.78 -14.23
C CYS A 108 6.85 1.46 -13.24
N VAL A 109 7.61 2.48 -13.68
CA VAL A 109 8.52 3.24 -12.81
C VAL A 109 7.73 4.07 -11.82
N ILE A 110 6.70 4.79 -12.29
CA ILE A 110 5.86 5.62 -11.41
C ILE A 110 5.15 4.76 -10.37
N TYR A 111 4.64 3.59 -10.77
CA TYR A 111 3.99 2.67 -9.83
C TYR A 111 4.95 2.19 -8.73
N GLU A 112 6.16 1.79 -9.10
CA GLU A 112 7.21 1.41 -8.13
C GLU A 112 7.57 2.57 -7.20
N GLU A 113 7.92 3.72 -7.77
CA GLU A 113 8.47 4.85 -7.02
C GLU A 113 7.47 5.46 -6.06
N LYS A 114 6.18 5.47 -6.42
CA LYS A 114 5.13 6.07 -5.60
C LYS A 114 4.43 5.07 -4.70
N HIS A 115 3.98 3.93 -5.24
CA HIS A 115 3.04 3.06 -4.53
C HIS A 115 3.75 1.94 -3.79
N ILE A 116 4.68 1.24 -4.45
CA ILE A 116 5.47 0.18 -3.80
C ILE A 116 6.36 0.78 -2.71
N ASN A 117 7.13 1.83 -3.03
CA ASN A 117 8.02 2.46 -2.06
C ASN A 117 7.28 3.00 -0.84
N LEU A 118 6.09 3.59 -1.02
CA LEU A 118 5.28 4.04 0.11
C LEU A 118 4.89 2.87 1.03
N CYS A 119 4.43 1.76 0.46
CA CYS A 119 4.07 0.56 1.20
C CYS A 119 5.27 0.00 1.98
N VAL A 120 6.39 -0.23 1.31
CA VAL A 120 7.60 -0.79 1.92
C VAL A 120 8.15 0.14 3.01
N THR A 121 8.17 1.45 2.77
CA THR A 121 8.64 2.42 3.77
C THR A 121 7.77 2.43 5.01
N LYS A 122 6.43 2.45 4.85
CA LYS A 122 5.49 2.48 5.98
C LYS A 122 5.54 1.19 6.80
N LEU A 123 5.49 0.03 6.15
CA LEU A 123 5.55 -1.25 6.84
C LEU A 123 6.95 -1.54 7.42
N GLY A 124 8.01 -1.11 6.75
CA GLY A 124 9.38 -1.16 7.29
C GLY A 124 9.56 -0.32 8.55
N GLY A 125 8.93 0.86 8.61
CA GLY A 125 8.86 1.68 9.82
C GLY A 125 8.12 0.99 10.98
N ILE A 126 7.11 0.17 10.67
CA ILE A 126 6.40 -0.64 11.68
C ILE A 126 7.28 -1.79 12.18
N ILE A 127 7.95 -2.52 11.27
CA ILE A 127 8.86 -3.63 11.64
C ILE A 127 10.01 -3.13 12.51
N SER A 128 10.60 -1.99 12.17
CA SER A 128 11.70 -1.38 12.92
C SER A 128 11.27 -0.74 14.25
N GLY A 129 9.97 -0.74 14.57
CA GLY A 129 9.43 -0.15 15.79
C GLY A 129 9.41 1.39 15.81
N GLN A 130 9.66 2.05 14.68
CA GLN A 130 9.55 3.51 14.57
C GLN A 130 8.11 3.98 14.73
N LEU A 131 7.12 3.17 14.34
CA LEU A 131 5.70 3.49 14.46
C LEU A 131 5.08 2.84 15.71
N ILE A 132 5.14 3.54 16.83
CA ILE A 132 4.69 3.03 18.15
C ILE A 132 3.16 2.86 18.21
N SER A 133 2.40 3.68 17.47
CA SER A 133 0.94 3.71 17.54
C SER A 133 0.25 2.52 16.88
N HIS A 134 0.92 1.81 15.96
CA HIS A 134 0.34 0.70 15.21
C HIS A 134 1.30 -0.48 15.23
N PRO A 135 1.04 -1.50 16.07
CA PRO A 135 1.94 -2.64 16.19
C PRO A 135 1.98 -3.45 14.91
N LYS A 136 3.10 -4.14 14.70
CA LYS A 136 3.28 -5.10 13.63
C LYS A 136 2.22 -6.20 13.72
N LEU A 137 1.54 -6.49 12.60
CA LEU A 137 0.60 -7.61 12.51
C LEU A 137 1.32 -8.89 12.04
N PRO A 138 0.79 -10.09 12.35
CA PRO A 138 1.31 -11.34 11.80
C PRO A 138 1.36 -11.30 10.27
N GLY A 139 2.44 -11.84 9.68
CA GLY A 139 2.64 -11.87 8.22
C GLY A 139 3.13 -10.55 7.59
N THR A 140 3.46 -9.53 8.38
CA THR A 140 3.94 -8.24 7.84
C THR A 140 5.25 -8.41 7.05
N GLU A 141 6.21 -9.19 7.55
CA GLU A 141 7.47 -9.46 6.84
C GLU A 141 7.23 -10.18 5.51
N ASP A 142 6.47 -11.28 5.55
CA ASP A 142 6.16 -12.09 4.36
C ASP A 142 5.48 -11.23 3.29
N PHE A 143 4.54 -10.37 3.71
CA PHE A 143 3.88 -9.44 2.81
C PHE A 143 4.85 -8.44 2.17
N ILE A 144 5.82 -7.90 2.90
CA ILE A 144 6.84 -7.01 2.31
C ILE A 144 7.71 -7.78 1.31
N VAL A 145 8.08 -9.02 1.63
CA VAL A 145 8.85 -9.87 0.71
C VAL A 145 8.06 -10.10 -0.57
N ASP A 146 6.77 -10.44 -0.49
CA ASP A 146 5.89 -10.59 -1.65
C ASP A 146 5.82 -9.32 -2.50
N VAL A 147 5.74 -8.14 -1.85
CA VAL A 147 5.71 -6.83 -2.54
C VAL A 147 7.04 -6.58 -3.27
N ILE A 148 8.18 -6.90 -2.66
CA ILE A 148 9.50 -6.76 -3.29
C ILE A 148 9.65 -7.73 -4.47
N ILE A 149 9.20 -8.99 -4.34
CA ILE A 149 9.22 -9.98 -5.42
C ILE A 149 8.32 -9.53 -6.57
N SER A 150 7.13 -8.98 -6.27
CA SER A 150 6.25 -8.44 -7.30
C SER A 150 6.88 -7.25 -8.02
N SER A 151 7.59 -6.37 -7.30
CA SER A 151 8.33 -5.24 -7.88
C SER A 151 9.45 -5.74 -8.82
N ALA A 152 10.24 -6.70 -8.36
CA ALA A 152 11.29 -7.35 -9.13
C ALA A 152 10.77 -7.99 -10.43
N THR A 153 9.68 -8.75 -10.32
CA THR A 153 9.03 -9.40 -11.46
C THR A 153 8.58 -8.37 -12.49
N MET A 154 7.94 -7.30 -12.04
CA MET A 154 7.51 -6.21 -12.92
C MET A 154 8.69 -5.48 -13.58
N ALA A 155 9.81 -5.29 -12.87
CA ALA A 155 11.02 -4.73 -13.46
C ALA A 155 11.57 -5.62 -14.59
N ILE A 156 11.52 -6.95 -14.43
CA ILE A 156 11.90 -7.89 -15.49
C ILE A 156 10.94 -7.81 -16.67
N GLU A 157 9.63 -7.88 -16.42
CA GLU A 157 8.58 -7.82 -17.45
C GLU A 157 8.63 -6.52 -18.27
N SER A 158 9.02 -5.41 -17.64
CA SER A 158 9.20 -4.11 -18.29
C SER A 158 10.58 -3.90 -18.93
N GLY A 159 11.42 -4.95 -19.05
CA GLY A 159 12.75 -4.88 -19.68
C GLY A 159 13.84 -4.20 -18.83
N ARG A 160 13.54 -3.88 -17.56
CA ARG A 160 14.46 -3.23 -16.61
C ARG A 160 15.23 -4.25 -15.76
N ILE A 161 15.68 -5.34 -16.38
CA ILE A 161 16.40 -6.42 -15.69
C ILE A 161 17.68 -5.94 -14.99
N HIS A 162 18.35 -4.93 -15.54
CA HIS A 162 19.54 -4.32 -14.93
C HIS A 162 19.24 -3.78 -13.53
N LYS A 163 18.06 -3.18 -13.30
CA LYS A 163 17.63 -2.71 -11.99
C LYS A 163 17.53 -3.88 -11.01
N MET A 164 16.97 -5.00 -11.45
CA MET A 164 16.84 -6.19 -10.62
C MET A 164 18.20 -6.80 -10.27
N ILE A 165 19.10 -6.94 -11.25
CA ILE A 165 20.48 -7.40 -11.03
C ILE A 165 21.18 -6.49 -10.02
N THR A 166 21.08 -5.17 -10.19
CA THR A 166 21.64 -4.19 -9.25
C THR A 166 21.06 -4.35 -7.85
N LEU A 167 19.74 -4.55 -7.70
CA LEU A 167 19.11 -4.76 -6.38
C LEU A 167 19.61 -6.04 -5.70
N ILE A 168 19.72 -7.15 -6.44
CA ILE A 168 20.27 -8.41 -5.89
C ILE A 168 21.73 -8.20 -5.46
N GLN A 169 22.54 -7.56 -6.31
CA GLN A 169 23.94 -7.29 -6.01
C GLN A 169 24.07 -6.41 -4.75
N LEU A 170 23.31 -5.32 -4.67
CA LEU A 170 23.25 -4.45 -3.50
C LEU A 170 22.86 -5.23 -2.24
N TYR A 171 21.88 -6.13 -2.34
CA TYR A 171 21.46 -6.95 -1.20
C TYR A 171 22.57 -7.88 -0.72
N ILE A 172 23.20 -8.62 -1.64
CA ILE A 172 24.32 -9.52 -1.31
C ILE A 172 25.46 -8.72 -0.67
N GLU A 173 25.87 -7.62 -1.28
CA GLU A 173 27.00 -6.84 -0.79
C GLU A 173 26.73 -6.19 0.57
N PHE A 174 25.54 -5.60 0.75
CA PHE A 174 25.19 -4.87 1.96
C PHE A 174 24.85 -5.78 3.14
N TYR A 175 24.13 -6.87 2.91
CA TYR A 175 23.64 -7.75 3.96
C TYR A 175 24.51 -8.98 4.19
N LEU A 176 25.07 -9.58 3.12
CA LEU A 176 25.78 -10.85 3.23
C LEU A 176 27.31 -10.69 3.27
N MET A 177 27.87 -9.75 2.51
CA MET A 177 29.33 -9.59 2.36
C MET A 177 29.91 -8.45 3.20
N ARG A 178 29.06 -7.64 3.85
CA ARG A 178 29.51 -6.50 4.66
C ARG A 178 30.34 -6.96 5.86
N PRO A 179 31.49 -6.29 6.16
CA PRO A 179 32.25 -6.56 7.37
C PRO A 179 31.41 -6.40 8.64
N LYS A 180 31.66 -7.25 9.65
CA LYS A 180 31.03 -7.10 10.97
C LYS A 180 31.42 -5.76 11.59
N THR A 181 30.43 -5.02 12.07
CA THR A 181 30.61 -3.66 12.60
C THR A 181 29.51 -3.33 13.60
N THR A 182 29.81 -2.39 14.50
CA THR A 182 28.88 -1.88 15.53
C THR A 182 28.20 -0.58 15.11
N ALA A 183 28.47 -0.08 13.90
CA ALA A 183 27.85 1.15 13.42
C ALA A 183 26.33 0.99 13.26
N LYS A 184 25.59 2.08 13.53
CA LYS A 184 24.14 2.14 13.37
C LYS A 184 23.75 1.98 11.90
N PHE A 185 22.56 1.43 11.65
CA PHE A 185 22.06 1.13 10.30
C PHE A 185 22.17 2.32 9.33
N ASP A 186 21.75 3.52 9.74
CA ASP A 186 21.80 4.72 8.88
C ASP A 186 23.23 5.06 8.47
N ASN A 187 24.19 4.95 9.40
CA ASN A 187 25.61 5.17 9.09
C ASN A 187 26.17 4.08 8.17
N LEU A 188 25.63 2.86 8.23
CA LEU A 188 26.02 1.77 7.33
C LEU A 188 25.52 2.01 5.92
N VAL A 189 24.27 2.46 5.77
CA VAL A 189 23.70 2.81 4.47
C VAL A 189 24.54 3.91 3.82
N ASN A 190 24.82 5.02 4.52
CA ASN A 190 25.62 6.11 3.97
C ASN A 190 27.02 5.66 3.54
N ARG A 191 27.72 4.89 4.38
CA ARG A 191 29.05 4.34 4.02
C ARG A 191 29.00 3.39 2.85
N PHE A 192 27.93 2.60 2.75
CA PHE A 192 27.75 1.67 1.64
C PHE A 192 27.44 2.40 0.34
N GLU A 193 26.64 3.46 0.37
CA GLU A 193 26.40 4.32 -0.80
C GLU A 193 27.70 4.96 -1.30
N GLU A 194 28.53 5.49 -0.38
CA GLU A 194 29.87 5.99 -0.72
C GLU A 194 30.70 4.89 -1.39
N TYR A 195 30.81 3.72 -0.75
CA TYR A 195 31.51 2.57 -1.31
C TYR A 195 30.96 2.15 -2.68
N TRP A 196 29.65 2.09 -2.84
CA TRP A 196 28.99 1.66 -4.08
C TRP A 196 29.29 2.61 -5.23
N ASN A 197 29.31 3.91 -4.94
CA ASN A 197 29.66 4.97 -5.90
C ASN A 197 31.17 5.06 -6.19
N MET A 198 32.04 4.44 -5.39
CA MET A 198 33.46 4.34 -5.72
C MET A 198 33.66 3.45 -6.95
N ASN A 199 34.52 3.92 -7.87
CA ASN A 199 34.91 3.18 -9.08
C ASN A 199 35.96 2.09 -8.77
N VAL A 200 35.68 1.28 -7.74
CA VAL A 200 36.49 0.15 -7.29
C VAL A 200 35.83 -1.14 -7.73
N LEU A 201 36.64 -2.18 -7.99
CA LEU A 201 36.14 -3.51 -8.31
C LEU A 201 35.24 -3.99 -7.15
N LYS A 202 34.01 -4.39 -7.48
CA LYS A 202 33.08 -4.95 -6.49
C LYS A 202 33.33 -6.46 -6.33
N PRO A 203 33.16 -7.02 -5.11
CA PRO A 203 33.25 -8.45 -4.88
C PRO A 203 32.40 -9.25 -5.87
N GLY A 204 33.00 -10.27 -6.49
CA GLY A 204 32.34 -11.11 -7.51
C GLY A 204 32.65 -10.75 -8.97
N PHE A 205 33.33 -9.62 -9.23
CA PHE A 205 33.85 -9.26 -10.56
C PHE A 205 35.36 -9.47 -10.69
N GLU A 206 35.93 -10.44 -9.95
CA GLU A 206 37.31 -10.86 -10.19
C GLU A 206 37.44 -11.27 -11.66
N LYS A 207 38.37 -10.64 -12.38
CA LYS A 207 38.67 -11.03 -13.76
C LYS A 207 39.23 -12.46 -13.71
N SER A 208 38.44 -13.41 -14.22
CA SER A 208 38.91 -14.74 -14.59
C SER A 208 40.02 -14.67 -15.62
#